data_AF-A0A2D6Y1C8-F1
#
_entry.id   AF-A0A2D6Y1C8-F1
#
_cell.length_a   1.000
_cell.length_b   1.000
_cell.length_c   1.000
_cell.angle_alpha   90.00
_cell.angle_beta   90.00
_cell.angle_gamma   90.00
#
_symmetry.space_group_name_H-M   'P 1'
#
loop_
_entity.id
_entity.type
_entity.pdbx_description
1 polymer ?
#
loop_
_entity_poly.entity_id
_entity_poly.type
_entity_poly.pdbx_seq_one_letter_code
_entity_poly.pdbx_strand_id
1 'polypeptide(L)' 'MPSIGHANPIRETAENDFLDLVDGEGNVLVQGQGAADVNRKARSQGLTFPALGYWSPEGHCFVEPAPGDCNGVFKR' A
#
# COMPACT_ATOMS: atom_id res chain seq x y z
N MET A 1 -11.68 19.79 5.10
CA MET A 1 -10.54 19.02 5.61
C MET A 1 -10.45 17.76 4.77
N PRO A 2 -9.33 17.43 4.11
CA PRO A 2 -9.27 16.20 3.35
C PRO A 2 -9.19 15.04 4.34
N SER A 3 -10.16 14.14 4.24
CA SER A 3 -10.23 12.93 5.05
C SER A 3 -9.07 12.03 4.64
N ILE A 4 -8.12 11.80 5.55
CA ILE A 4 -7.11 10.75 5.39
C ILE A 4 -7.89 9.43 5.48
N GLY A 5 -8.31 8.93 4.32
CA GLY A 5 -8.97 7.64 4.18
C GLY A 5 -7.95 6.57 4.50
N HIS A 6 -8.07 5.97 5.68
CA HIS A 6 -7.32 4.76 6.03
C HIS A 6 -7.56 3.71 4.93
N ALA A 7 -6.49 3.06 4.44
CA ALA A 7 -6.63 1.96 3.50
C ALA A 7 -7.60 0.92 4.08
N ASN A 8 -8.62 0.55 3.30
CA ASN A 8 -9.42 -0.61 3.63
C ASN A 8 -8.50 -1.83 3.49
N PRO A 9 -8.23 -2.62 4.55
CA PRO A 9 -7.20 -3.67 4.54
C PRO A 9 -7.52 -4.86 3.62
N ILE A 10 -8.59 -4.79 2.83
CA ILE A 10 -9.09 -5.84 1.96
C ILE A 10 -9.36 -5.31 0.53
N ARG A 11 -9.08 -4.03 0.26
CA ARG A 11 -9.35 -3.41 -1.04
C ARG A 11 -8.25 -2.43 -1.41
N GLU A 12 -7.86 -2.48 -2.68
CA GLU A 12 -6.90 -1.53 -3.24
C GLU A 12 -7.47 -0.13 -3.33
N THR A 13 -6.57 0.82 -3.11
CA THR A 13 -6.78 2.25 -3.34
C THR A 13 -6.92 2.48 -4.85
N ALA A 14 -7.78 3.41 -5.28
CA ALA A 14 -7.84 3.77 -6.69
C ALA A 14 -6.50 4.36 -7.14
N GLU A 15 -6.13 4.17 -8.42
CA GLU A 15 -4.81 4.57 -8.93
C GLU A 15 -4.49 6.04 -8.64
N ASN A 16 -5.39 6.98 -8.97
CA ASN A 16 -5.17 8.40 -8.72
C ASN A 16 -4.98 8.72 -7.23
N ASP A 17 -5.83 8.16 -6.36
CA ASP A 17 -5.71 8.33 -4.91
C ASP A 17 -4.40 7.72 -4.38
N PHE A 18 -3.93 6.63 -5.00
CA PHE A 18 -2.67 5.99 -4.64
C PHE A 18 -1.47 6.82 -5.07
N LEU A 19 -1.50 7.43 -6.27
CA LEU A 19 -0.47 8.35 -6.74
C LEU A 19 -0.34 9.57 -5.81
N ASP A 20 -1.46 10.13 -5.36
CA ASP A 20 -1.47 11.22 -4.36
C ASP A 20 -0.80 10.80 -3.04
N LEU A 21 -0.94 9.53 -2.64
CA LEU A 21 -0.25 8.98 -1.47
C LEU A 21 1.25 8.81 -1.72
N VAL A 22 1.67 8.39 -2.91
CA VAL A 22 3.10 8.27 -3.25
C VAL A 22 3.79 9.63 -3.20
N ASP A 23 3.12 10.68 -3.67
CA ASP A 23 3.64 12.06 -3.68
C ASP A 23 3.55 12.75 -2.30
N GLY A 24 2.87 12.12 -1.33
CA GLY A 24 2.70 12.67 0.01
C GLY A 24 4.00 12.77 0.80
N GLU A 25 4.26 13.91 1.43
CA GLU A 25 5.48 14.13 2.22
C GLU A 25 5.59 13.16 3.41
N GLY A 26 6.77 12.57 3.57
CA GLY A 26 7.07 11.59 4.62
C GLY A 26 6.44 10.22 4.40
N ASN A 27 5.86 9.97 3.21
CA ASN A 27 5.37 8.66 2.83
C ASN A 27 6.50 7.83 2.21
N VAL A 28 6.40 6.51 2.39
CA VAL A 28 7.36 5.52 1.90
C VAL A 28 6.62 4.50 1.06
N LEU A 29 7.03 4.37 -0.20
CA LEU A 29 6.54 3.33 -1.11
C LEU A 29 7.30 2.03 -0.87
N VAL A 30 6.56 0.93 -0.71
CA VAL A 30 7.09 -0.41 -0.53
C VAL A 30 6.46 -1.35 -1.55
N GLN A 31 7.29 -2.09 -2.29
CA GLN A 31 6.83 -3.07 -3.28
C GLN A 31 7.10 -4.51 -2.80
N GLY A 32 6.17 -5.41 -3.07
CA GLY A 32 6.30 -6.83 -2.78
C GLY A 32 5.27 -7.69 -3.49
N GLN A 33 5.45 -9.00 -3.41
CA GLN A 33 4.52 -9.94 -4.04
C GLN A 33 3.26 -10.11 -3.18
N GLY A 34 2.22 -9.35 -3.54
CA GLY A 34 0.99 -9.19 -2.74
C GLY A 34 1.16 -8.35 -1.46
N ALA A 35 0.03 -7.98 -0.86
CA ALA A 35 -0.03 -7.12 0.33
C ALA A 35 0.68 -7.74 1.54
N ALA A 36 0.70 -9.07 1.64
CA ALA A 36 1.40 -9.77 2.72
C ALA A 36 2.92 -9.55 2.67
N ASP A 37 3.53 -9.59 1.48
CA ASP A 37 4.97 -9.35 1.32
C ASP A 37 5.32 -7.87 1.51
N VAL A 38 4.50 -6.97 0.97
CA VAL A 38 4.59 -5.53 1.22
C VAL A 38 4.58 -5.24 2.73
N ASN A 39 3.65 -5.83 3.47
CA ASN A 39 3.55 -5.66 4.92
C ASN A 39 4.75 -6.21 5.67
N ARG A 40 5.26 -7.38 5.28
CA ARG A 40 6.47 -7.95 5.85
C ARG A 40 7.67 -7.02 5.64
N LYS A 41 7.84 -6.48 4.43
CA LYS A 41 8.92 -5.53 4.12
C LYS A 41 8.78 -4.22 4.87
N ALA A 42 7.57 -3.67 4.96
CA ALA A 42 7.30 -2.45 5.72
C ALA A 42 7.62 -2.62 7.22
N ARG A 43 7.23 -3.76 7.83
CA ARG A 43 7.60 -4.10 9.22
C ARG A 43 9.12 -4.18 9.41
N SER A 44 9.83 -4.79 8.46
CA SER A 44 11.29 -4.92 8.53
C SER A 44 12.01 -3.56 8.50
N GLN A 45 11.36 -2.54 7.93
CA GLN A 45 11.85 -1.16 7.86
C GLN A 45 11.37 -0.29 9.03
N GLY A 46 10.55 -0.83 9.94
CA GLY A 46 10.00 -0.09 11.07
C GLY A 46 8.92 0.93 10.71
N LEU A 47 8.27 0.78 9.54
CA LEU A 47 7.25 1.73 9.07
C LEU A 47 5.96 1.64 9.90
N THR A 48 5.22 2.74 9.92
CA THR A 48 3.97 2.87 10.67
C THR A 48 2.81 2.14 9.99
N PHE A 49 2.01 1.42 10.77
CA PHE A 49 0.81 0.70 10.34
C PHE A 49 -0.48 1.41 10.83
N PRO A 50 -1.61 1.26 10.10
CA PRO A 50 -1.78 0.54 8.83
C PRO A 50 -1.14 1.27 7.64
N ALA A 51 -1.02 0.59 6.51
CA ALA A 51 -0.69 1.27 5.25
C ALA A 51 -1.73 2.37 4.96
N LEU A 52 -1.28 3.43 4.30
CA LEU A 52 -2.15 4.49 3.78
C LEU A 52 -2.91 4.03 2.54
N GLY A 53 -2.31 3.13 1.75
CA GLY A 53 -2.94 2.57 0.55
C GLY A 53 -2.18 1.35 0.04
N TYR A 54 -2.88 0.50 -0.72
CA TYR A 54 -2.29 -0.56 -1.53
C TYR A 54 -2.77 -0.44 -2.95
N TRP A 55 -1.90 -0.73 -3.91
CA TRP A 55 -2.26 -0.71 -5.32
C TRP A 55 -1.36 -1.61 -6.16
N SER A 56 -1.98 -2.26 -7.13
CA SER A 56 -1.35 -3.00 -8.21
C SER A 56 -2.05 -2.66 -9.53
N PRO A 57 -1.34 -2.66 -10.66
CA PRO A 57 -1.96 -2.41 -11.97
C PRO A 57 -3.08 -3.42 -12.29
N GLU A 58 -2.93 -4.66 -11.83
CA GLU A 58 -3.85 -5.76 -12.13
C GLU A 58 -4.96 -5.94 -11.08
N GLY A 59 -4.92 -5.22 -9.95
CA GLY A 59 -5.92 -5.34 -8.88
C GLY A 59 -5.81 -6.64 -8.08
N HIS A 60 -4.58 -7.09 -7.78
CA HIS A 60 -4.30 -8.38 -7.16
C HIS A 60 -3.52 -8.32 -5.84
N CYS A 61 -3.36 -7.16 -5.21
CA CYS A 61 -2.68 -7.02 -3.92
C CYS A 61 -3.23 -7.95 -2.84
N PHE A 62 -4.54 -8.21 -2.84
CA PHE A 62 -5.22 -9.02 -1.83
C PHE A 62 -5.69 -10.40 -2.35
N VAL A 63 -5.21 -10.82 -3.52
CA VAL A 63 -5.49 -12.16 -4.07
C VAL A 63 -4.49 -13.17 -3.53
N GLU A 64 -4.96 -14.35 -3.13
CA GLU A 64 -4.12 -15.45 -2.66
C GLU A 64 -4.26 -16.69 -3.56
N PRO A 65 -3.16 -17.26 -4.10
CA PRO A 65 -1.79 -16.76 -4.01
C PRO A 65 -1.62 -15.45 -4.79
N ALA A 66 -0.70 -14.58 -4.32
CA ALA A 66 -0.45 -13.30 -4.97
C ALA A 66 0.13 -13.52 -6.38
N PRO A 67 -0.61 -13.15 -7.45
CA PRO A 67 -0.21 -13.45 -8.82
C PRO A 67 0.86 -12.50 -9.35
N GLY A 68 1.12 -11.39 -8.65
CA GLY A 68 2.05 -10.36 -9.11
C GLY A 68 2.46 -9.37 -8.03
N ASP A 69 3.04 -8.28 -8.49
CA ASP A 69 3.54 -7.20 -7.64
C ASP A 69 2.39 -6.38 -7.06
N CYS A 70 2.62 -5.92 -5.84
CA CYS A 70 1.76 -5.02 -5.10
C CYS A 70 2.62 -3.91 -4.52
N ASN A 71 2.06 -2.70 -4.49
CA ASN A 71 2.65 -1.55 -3.85
C ASN A 71 1.84 -1.18 -2.62
N GLY A 72 2.52 -0.77 -1.56
CA GLY A 72 1.89 -0.17 -0.38
C GLY A 72 2.60 1.11 0.00
N VAL A 73 1.83 2.10 0.44
CA VAL A 73 2.36 3.36 0.95
C VAL A 73 2.20 3.38 2.46
N PHE A 74 3.26 3.73 3.18
CA PHE A 74 3.29 3.80 4.64
C PHE A 74 3.83 5.15 5.10
N LYS A 75 3.52 5.53 6.34
CA LYS A 75 4.27 6.58 7.02
C LYS A 75 5.57 6.01 7.57
N ARG A 76 6.62 6.83 7.55
CA ARG A 76 7.88 6.50 8.23
C ARG A 76 7.70 6.42 9.75
#